data_AF-A0A925NT05-F1
#
_entry.id   AF-A0A925NT05-F1
#
_cell.length_a   1.000
_cell.length_b   1.000
_cell.length_c   1.000
_cell.angle_alpha   90.00
_cell.angle_beta   90.00
_cell.angle_gamma   90.00
#
_symmetry.space_group_name_H-M   'P 1'
#
loop_
_entity.id
_entity.type
_entity.pdbx_description
1 polymer ?
#
loop_
_entity_poly.entity_id
_entity_poly.type
_entity_poly.pdbx_seq_one_letter_code
_entity_poly.pdbx_strand_id
1 'polypeptide(L)'
;MSLPPGELNPRGQNALNLILTIREPVPDHYLALKHIVSELKADSMNAIGTVHFGRFFFLNEVSNASGSYFQTLAFIATFDGSFETYVQQFVNKLSEEFDALLQHLVVPEGVVPVHKNAHAFQAYLESQRVPSAQWYGNYPTLTAVQIRANADAAGL
;
A
#
# COMPACT_ATOMS: atom_id res chain seq x y z
N MET A 1 -11.17 -22.01 9.99
CA MET A 1 -11.96 -21.14 10.88
C MET A 1 -11.79 -19.72 10.36
N SER A 2 -12.78 -19.19 9.63
CA SER A 2 -12.69 -17.86 9.03
C SER A 2 -13.13 -16.83 10.06
N LEU A 3 -12.36 -15.76 10.23
CA LEU A 3 -12.76 -14.63 11.09
C LEU A 3 -13.90 -13.85 10.42
N PRO A 4 -14.83 -13.29 11.20
CA PRO A 4 -15.91 -12.46 10.68
C PRO A 4 -15.37 -11.15 10.07
N PRO A 5 -16.09 -10.53 9.13
CA PRO A 5 -15.67 -9.29 8.49
C PRO A 5 -15.57 -8.16 9.52
N GLY A 6 -14.39 -7.52 9.60
CA GLY A 6 -14.15 -6.35 10.45
C GLY A 6 -13.54 -6.63 11.83
N GLU A 7 -13.31 -7.89 12.21
CA GLU A 7 -12.59 -8.20 13.45
C GLU A 7 -11.08 -8.05 13.22
N LEU A 8 -10.46 -7.09 13.94
CA LEU A 8 -9.01 -6.94 13.96
C LEU A 8 -8.38 -8.28 14.34
N ASN A 9 -7.48 -8.77 13.50
CA ASN A 9 -6.77 -10.03 13.75
C ASN A 9 -6.14 -9.97 15.16
N PRO A 10 -6.51 -10.85 16.11
CA PRO A 10 -6.02 -10.81 17.50
C PRO A 10 -4.51 -11.07 17.62
N ARG A 11 -3.80 -11.20 16.49
CA ARG A 11 -2.41 -11.62 16.35
C ARG A 11 -1.48 -10.51 15.83
N GLY A 12 -1.96 -9.28 15.72
CA GLY A 12 -1.14 -8.09 15.45
C GLY A 12 -0.75 -7.84 13.99
N GLN A 13 -0.99 -8.79 13.06
CA GLN A 13 -0.82 -8.57 11.62
C GLN A 13 -2.13 -8.18 10.93
N ASN A 14 -2.10 -7.14 10.10
CA ASN A 14 -3.25 -6.58 9.39
C ASN A 14 -3.00 -6.52 7.88
N ALA A 15 -4.09 -6.49 7.10
CA ALA A 15 -4.07 -6.25 5.66
C ALA A 15 -4.55 -4.84 5.31
N LEU A 16 -3.89 -4.28 4.31
CA LEU A 16 -4.33 -3.10 3.58
C LEU A 16 -4.46 -3.48 2.11
N ASN A 17 -5.69 -3.41 1.58
CA ASN A 17 -5.92 -3.47 0.14
C ASN A 17 -6.53 -2.14 -0.26
N LEU A 18 -5.86 -1.45 -1.17
CA LEU A 18 -6.33 -0.20 -1.75
C LEU A 18 -6.61 -0.42 -3.23
N ILE A 19 -7.67 0.19 -3.71
CA ILE A 19 -7.99 0.28 -5.13
C ILE A 19 -8.08 1.77 -5.47
N LEU A 20 -7.11 2.26 -6.24
CA LEU A 20 -6.90 3.68 -6.48
C LEU A 20 -7.14 3.99 -7.96
N THR A 21 -8.05 4.94 -8.24
CA THR A 21 -8.35 5.36 -9.61
C THR A 21 -7.23 6.25 -10.15
N ILE A 22 -6.76 5.94 -11.37
CA ILE A 22 -5.76 6.75 -12.07
C ILE A 22 -6.43 8.00 -12.63
N ARG A 23 -5.76 9.15 -12.50
CA ARG A 23 -6.27 10.45 -12.96
C ARG A 23 -6.25 10.54 -14.49
N GLU A 24 -7.19 11.32 -15.03
CA GLU A 24 -7.20 11.69 -16.45
C GLU A 24 -6.12 12.74 -16.81
N PRO A 25 -5.46 12.65 -17.98
CA PRO A 25 -5.61 11.60 -19.00
C PRO A 25 -4.95 10.28 -18.57
N VAL A 26 -5.73 9.19 -18.49
CA VAL A 26 -5.25 7.92 -17.90
C VAL A 26 -3.96 7.39 -18.54
N PRO A 27 -3.77 7.39 -19.88
CA PRO A 27 -2.56 6.82 -20.48
C PRO A 27 -1.26 7.46 -19.98
N ASP A 28 -1.23 8.79 -19.84
CA ASP A 28 -0.04 9.52 -19.42
C ASP A 28 0.27 9.27 -17.94
N HIS A 29 -0.77 9.34 -17.09
CA HIS A 29 -0.64 9.06 -15.66
C HIS A 29 -0.29 7.60 -15.38
N TYR A 30 -0.81 6.66 -16.16
CA TYR A 30 -0.43 5.24 -16.09
C TYR A 30 1.05 5.04 -16.42
N LEU A 31 1.57 5.67 -17.47
CA LEU A 31 2.99 5.56 -17.83
C LEU A 31 3.90 6.13 -16.74
N ALA A 32 3.54 7.29 -16.18
CA ALA A 32 4.26 7.88 -15.07
C ALA A 32 4.23 6.98 -13.82
N LEU A 33 3.07 6.45 -13.44
CA LEU A 33 2.93 5.51 -12.33
C LEU A 33 3.75 4.24 -12.54
N LYS A 34 3.77 3.71 -13.78
CA LYS A 34 4.56 2.52 -14.10
C LYS A 34 6.05 2.76 -13.85
N HIS A 35 6.56 3.94 -14.22
CA HIS A 35 7.94 4.32 -13.92
C HIS A 35 8.16 4.51 -12.42
N ILE A 36 7.29 5.22 -11.71
CA ILE A 36 7.45 5.44 -10.26
C ILE A 36 7.47 4.09 -9.54
N VAL A 37 6.51 3.22 -9.83
CA VAL A 37 6.39 1.89 -9.21
C VAL A 37 7.58 0.99 -9.54
N SER A 38 8.18 1.09 -10.73
CA SER A 38 9.38 0.30 -11.06
C SER A 38 10.62 0.74 -10.29
N GLU A 39 10.70 2.02 -9.93
CA GLU A 39 11.82 2.58 -9.16
C GLU A 39 11.66 2.46 -7.65
N LEU A 40 10.44 2.16 -7.16
CA LEU A 40 10.20 1.87 -5.74
C LEU A 40 10.92 0.58 -5.34
N LYS A 41 12.12 0.74 -4.77
CA LYS A 41 12.92 -0.37 -4.27
C LYS A 41 12.22 -1.05 -3.10
N ALA A 42 12.35 -2.37 -3.01
CA ALA A 42 11.90 -3.14 -1.85
C ALA A 42 12.46 -2.58 -0.53
N ASP A 43 13.64 -1.98 -0.57
CA ASP A 43 14.31 -1.35 0.58
C ASP A 43 13.54 -0.15 1.14
N SER A 44 12.85 0.63 0.30
CA SER A 44 12.02 1.75 0.77
C SER A 44 10.86 1.24 1.63
N MET A 45 10.30 0.08 1.31
CA MET A 45 9.25 -0.55 2.13
C MET A 45 9.81 -1.23 3.38
N ASN A 46 11.01 -1.83 3.28
CA ASN A 46 11.75 -2.37 4.44
C ASN A 46 12.05 -1.28 5.48
N ALA A 47 12.27 -0.03 5.05
CA ALA A 47 12.58 1.09 5.94
C ALA A 47 11.49 1.34 6.99
N ILE A 48 10.24 0.96 6.73
CA ILE A 48 9.13 1.09 7.70
C ILE A 48 9.25 0.06 8.82
N GLY A 49 9.82 -1.12 8.56
CA GLY A 49 10.17 -2.15 9.55
C GLY A 49 9.00 -3.01 10.04
N THR A 50 7.76 -2.54 9.90
CA THR A 50 6.53 -3.25 10.28
C THR A 50 5.81 -3.88 9.09
N VAL A 51 6.29 -3.65 7.87
CA VAL A 51 5.72 -4.20 6.63
C VAL A 51 6.27 -5.61 6.40
N HIS A 52 5.39 -6.60 6.34
CA HIS A 52 5.77 -7.96 5.90
C HIS A 52 5.88 -8.02 4.38
N PHE A 53 4.96 -7.33 3.70
CA PHE A 53 4.86 -7.32 2.25
C PHE A 53 4.08 -6.08 1.79
N GLY A 54 4.46 -5.50 0.66
CA GLY A 54 3.70 -4.46 -0.03
C GLY A 54 3.95 -4.55 -1.54
N ARG A 55 2.89 -4.59 -2.34
CA ARG A 55 3.01 -4.60 -3.81
C ARG A 55 1.92 -3.79 -4.49
N PHE A 56 2.33 -3.19 -5.61
CA PHE A 56 1.44 -2.52 -6.53
C PHE A 56 1.02 -3.45 -7.67
N PHE A 57 -0.23 -3.33 -8.11
CA PHE A 57 -0.77 -4.05 -9.26
C PHE A 57 -1.58 -3.09 -10.13
N PHE A 58 -1.40 -3.17 -11.44
CA PHE A 58 -2.25 -2.45 -12.38
C PHE A 58 -3.45 -3.32 -12.76
N LEU A 59 -4.65 -2.76 -12.67
CA LEU A 59 -5.93 -3.44 -12.89
C LEU A 59 -6.78 -2.69 -13.93
N ASN A 60 -7.78 -3.38 -14.48
CA ASN A 60 -8.70 -2.86 -15.49
C ASN A 60 -7.96 -2.40 -16.77
N GLU A 61 -7.44 -3.37 -17.53
CA GLU A 61 -6.79 -3.11 -18.81
C GLU A 61 -7.81 -2.60 -19.84
N VAL A 62 -7.43 -1.54 -20.55
CA VAL A 62 -8.14 -1.00 -21.69
C VAL A 62 -7.17 -0.98 -22.86
N SER A 63 -7.59 -1.56 -23.99
CA SER A 63 -6.83 -1.57 -25.24
C SER A 63 -7.56 -0.78 -26.30
N ASN A 64 -6.84 0.09 -27.00
CA ASN A 64 -7.35 0.81 -28.16
C ASN A 64 -6.27 0.93 -29.26
N ALA A 65 -6.55 1.69 -30.32
CA ALA A 65 -5.64 1.87 -31.44
C ALA A 65 -4.27 2.46 -31.06
N SER A 66 -4.16 3.12 -29.91
CA SER A 66 -2.94 3.75 -29.39
C SER A 66 -2.18 2.87 -28.39
N GLY A 67 -2.71 1.69 -28.04
CA GLY A 67 -2.06 0.72 -27.15
C GLY A 67 -2.95 0.26 -25.99
N SER A 68 -2.34 -0.47 -25.04
CA SER A 68 -2.96 -0.90 -23.79
C SER A 68 -2.48 -0.05 -22.61
N TYR A 69 -3.41 0.31 -21.73
CA TYR A 69 -3.13 0.92 -20.44
C TYR A 69 -4.10 0.37 -19.38
N PHE A 70 -3.79 0.62 -18.11
CA PHE A 70 -4.63 0.23 -16.99
C PHE A 70 -5.24 1.47 -16.36
N GLN A 71 -6.47 1.36 -15.85
CA GLN A 71 -7.20 2.50 -15.27
C GLN A 71 -7.10 2.57 -13.74
N THR A 72 -6.52 1.56 -13.12
CA THR A 72 -6.56 1.40 -11.67
C THR A 72 -5.23 0.89 -11.15
N LEU A 73 -4.76 1.49 -10.06
CA LEU A 73 -3.61 1.04 -9.30
C LEU A 73 -4.10 0.43 -7.98
N ALA A 74 -3.82 -0.85 -7.78
CA ALA A 74 -4.05 -1.50 -6.50
C ALA A 74 -2.76 -1.49 -5.67
N PHE A 75 -2.89 -1.29 -4.37
CA PHE A 75 -1.81 -1.52 -3.40
C PHE A 75 -2.26 -2.55 -2.37
N ILE A 76 -1.51 -3.65 -2.27
CA ILE A 76 -1.81 -4.74 -1.35
C ILE A 76 -0.62 -4.89 -0.41
N ALA A 77 -0.88 -4.77 0.89
CA ALA A 77 0.13 -4.86 1.91
C ALA A 77 -0.35 -5.64 3.14
N THR A 78 0.62 -6.24 3.83
CA THR A 78 0.46 -6.80 5.16
C THR A 78 1.46 -6.19 6.12
N PHE A 79 1.00 -5.85 7.32
CA PHE A 79 1.79 -5.06 8.27
C PHE A 79 1.43 -5.37 9.72
N ASP A 80 2.35 -5.08 10.64
CA ASP A 80 2.12 -5.20 12.08
C ASP A 80 1.47 -3.94 12.67
N GLY A 81 0.63 -4.12 13.69
CA GLY A 81 0.02 -3.03 14.46
C GLY A 81 -1.25 -2.46 13.84
N SER A 82 -1.70 -1.31 14.35
CA SER A 82 -2.92 -0.65 13.88
C SER A 82 -2.72 0.06 12.55
N PHE A 83 -3.80 0.22 11.78
CA PHE A 83 -3.77 0.99 10.54
C PHE A 83 -3.30 2.44 10.75
N GLU A 84 -3.70 3.07 11.85
CA GLU A 84 -3.27 4.43 12.19
C GLU A 84 -1.76 4.51 12.40
N THR A 85 -1.19 3.62 13.23
CA THR A 85 0.26 3.58 13.48
C THR A 85 1.03 3.29 12.18
N TYR A 86 0.51 2.39 11.36
CA TYR A 86 1.06 2.11 10.04
C TYR A 86 1.10 3.36 9.16
N VAL A 87 -0.04 4.06 8.98
CA VAL A 87 -0.10 5.27 8.16
C VAL A 87 0.85 6.34 8.70
N GLN A 88 0.92 6.56 10.01
CA GLN A 88 1.86 7.51 10.60
C GLN A 88 3.33 7.16 10.31
N GLN A 89 3.71 5.88 10.42
CA GLN A 89 5.07 5.44 10.07
C GLN A 89 5.38 5.65 8.58
N PHE A 90 4.40 5.45 7.70
CA PHE A 90 4.49 5.75 6.28
C PHE A 90 4.70 7.23 6.02
N VAL A 91 3.86 8.10 6.60
CA VAL A 91 3.97 9.56 6.45
C VAL A 91 5.35 10.05 6.89
N ASN A 92 5.89 9.51 7.99
CA ASN A 92 7.18 9.96 8.51
C ASN A 92 8.39 9.52 7.69
N LYS A 93 8.27 8.45 6.89
CA LYS A 93 9.42 7.84 6.21
C LYS A 93 9.37 7.91 4.69
N LEU A 94 8.18 7.98 4.10
CA LEU A 94 7.96 7.86 2.66
C LEU A 94 7.02 8.94 2.10
N SER A 95 6.89 10.09 2.77
CA SER A 95 5.94 11.12 2.32
C SER A 95 6.21 11.62 0.90
N GLU A 96 7.48 11.73 0.49
CA GLU A 96 7.84 12.25 -0.83
C GLU A 96 7.48 11.25 -1.94
N GLU A 97 7.75 9.97 -1.70
CA GLU A 97 7.41 8.89 -2.64
C GLU A 97 5.89 8.76 -2.81
N PHE A 98 5.13 8.91 -1.73
CA PHE A 98 3.67 8.91 -1.81
C PHE A 98 3.13 10.18 -2.45
N ASP A 99 3.69 11.36 -2.16
CA ASP A 99 3.31 12.59 -2.85
C ASP A 99 3.51 12.45 -4.37
N ALA A 100 4.61 11.82 -4.81
CA ALA A 100 4.84 11.51 -6.21
C ALA A 100 3.78 10.57 -6.81
N LEU A 101 3.42 9.49 -6.10
CA LEU A 101 2.36 8.58 -6.55
C LEU A 101 0.99 9.27 -6.63
N LEU A 102 0.62 10.02 -5.59
CA LEU A 102 -0.70 10.62 -5.42
C LEU A 102 -1.00 11.70 -6.48
N GLN A 103 0.02 12.35 -7.03
CA GLN A 103 -0.14 13.30 -8.15
C GLN A 103 -0.76 12.66 -9.40
N HIS A 104 -0.61 11.34 -9.58
CA HIS A 104 -1.15 10.61 -10.72
C HIS A 104 -2.47 9.87 -10.43
N LEU A 105 -3.03 10.08 -9.24
CA LEU A 105 -4.26 9.44 -8.78
C LEU A 105 -5.37 10.47 -8.59
N VAL A 106 -6.61 9.97 -8.57
CA VAL A 106 -7.78 10.76 -8.16
C VAL A 106 -7.77 10.85 -6.64
N VAL A 107 -7.31 11.98 -6.13
CA VAL A 107 -7.17 12.26 -4.69
C VAL A 107 -7.96 13.53 -4.33
N PRO A 108 -8.61 13.57 -3.15
CA PRO A 108 -9.24 14.80 -2.65
C PRO A 108 -8.23 15.94 -2.51
N GLU A 109 -8.70 17.17 -2.67
CA GLU A 109 -7.91 18.37 -2.38
C GLU A 109 -7.49 18.39 -0.90
N GLY A 110 -6.28 18.89 -0.64
CA GLY A 110 -5.73 18.98 0.72
C GLY A 110 -5.14 17.68 1.28
N VAL A 111 -5.06 16.59 0.49
CA VAL A 111 -4.33 15.38 0.88
C VAL A 111 -2.82 15.54 0.69
N VAL A 112 -2.40 16.14 -0.43
CA VAL A 112 -0.99 16.39 -0.77
C VAL A 112 -0.63 17.84 -0.40
N PRO A 113 0.51 18.12 0.27
CA PRO A 113 1.55 17.17 0.66
C PRO A 113 1.18 16.37 1.90
N VAL A 114 1.45 15.07 1.86
CA VAL A 114 1.03 14.09 2.88
C VAL A 114 1.59 14.41 4.26
N HIS A 115 2.84 14.85 4.34
CA HIS A 115 3.50 15.16 5.61
C HIS A 115 2.83 16.31 6.40
N LYS A 116 2.08 17.20 5.72
CA LYS A 116 1.32 18.28 6.39
C LYS A 116 -0.13 17.89 6.68
N ASN A 117 -0.65 16.89 5.96
CA ASN A 117 -2.06 16.55 5.94
C ASN A 117 -2.30 15.07 6.30
N ALA A 118 -1.52 14.53 7.23
CA ALA A 118 -1.53 13.11 7.59
C ALA A 118 -2.93 12.56 7.91
N HIS A 119 -3.78 13.34 8.59
CA HIS A 119 -5.15 12.94 8.90
C HIS A 119 -6.04 12.86 7.65
N ALA A 120 -5.93 13.82 6.74
CA ALA A 120 -6.66 13.80 5.47
C ALA A 120 -6.20 12.63 4.59
N PHE A 121 -4.89 12.36 4.58
CA PHE A 121 -4.33 11.19 3.89
C PHE A 121 -4.83 9.87 4.49
N GLN A 122 -4.83 9.72 5.82
CA GLN A 122 -5.38 8.54 6.48
C GLN A 122 -6.86 8.32 6.14
N ALA A 123 -7.68 9.39 6.20
CA ALA A 123 -9.09 9.32 5.86
C ALA A 123 -9.31 8.93 4.38
N TYR A 124 -8.49 9.48 3.48
CA TYR A 124 -8.50 9.09 2.08
C TYR A 124 -8.17 7.59 1.91
N LEU A 125 -7.09 7.10 2.52
CA LEU A 125 -6.74 5.68 2.42
C LEU A 125 -7.83 4.75 2.97
N GLU A 126 -8.46 5.11 4.10
CA GLU A 126 -9.56 4.33 4.66
C GLU A 126 -10.76 4.31 3.70
N SER A 127 -11.04 5.42 3.01
CA SER A 127 -12.13 5.48 2.01
C SER A 127 -11.88 4.61 0.77
N GLN A 128 -10.62 4.35 0.44
CA GLN A 128 -10.22 3.51 -0.70
C GLN A 128 -9.98 2.04 -0.32
N ARG A 129 -10.16 1.71 0.97
CA ARG A 129 -9.83 0.40 1.51
C ARG A 129 -10.89 -0.63 1.11
N VAL A 130 -10.43 -1.76 0.58
CA VAL A 130 -11.27 -2.92 0.29
C VAL A 130 -11.05 -3.99 1.37
N PRO A 131 -12.12 -4.47 2.02
CA PRO A 131 -12.01 -5.55 3.01
C PRO A 131 -11.37 -6.82 2.43
N SER A 132 -10.46 -7.45 3.17
CA SER A 132 -9.95 -8.77 2.82
C SER A 132 -11.04 -9.82 3.08
N ALA A 133 -11.44 -10.56 2.04
CA ALA A 133 -12.42 -11.63 2.18
C ALA A 133 -11.90 -12.81 3.03
N GLN A 134 -10.60 -13.10 2.95
CA GLN A 134 -9.92 -14.12 3.76
C GLN A 134 -8.50 -13.67 4.11
N TRP A 135 -8.01 -14.13 5.27
CA TRP A 135 -6.66 -13.87 5.76
C TRP A 135 -5.84 -15.15 5.77
N TYR A 136 -4.69 -15.12 5.09
CA TYR A 136 -3.69 -16.19 5.14
C TYR A 136 -2.35 -15.62 5.60
N GLY A 137 -1.72 -16.27 6.58
CA GLY A 137 -0.38 -15.96 7.03
C GLY A 137 0.34 -17.25 7.39
N ASN A 138 1.53 -17.47 6.83
CA ASN A 138 2.32 -18.68 7.08
C ASN A 138 2.82 -18.73 8.54
N TYR A 139 3.09 -17.55 9.11
CA TYR A 139 3.53 -17.35 10.49
C TYR A 139 2.64 -16.29 11.16
N PRO A 140 1.36 -16.60 11.41
CA PRO A 140 0.37 -15.60 11.80
C PRO A 140 0.60 -15.06 13.23
N THR A 141 1.56 -15.60 13.97
CA THR A 141 1.91 -15.21 15.35
C THR A 141 3.27 -14.51 15.46
N LEU A 142 3.99 -14.30 14.34
CA LEU A 142 5.30 -13.66 14.33
C LEU A 142 5.21 -12.28 13.66
N THR A 143 5.75 -11.24 14.28
CA THR A 143 5.92 -9.91 13.66
C THR A 143 6.98 -9.93 12.55
N ALA A 144 6.97 -8.93 11.68
CA ALA A 144 7.98 -8.75 10.63
C ALA A 144 9.39 -8.65 11.23
N VAL A 145 9.50 -7.99 12.39
CA VAL A 145 10.74 -7.88 13.17
C VAL A 145 11.21 -9.26 13.66
N GLN A 146 10.32 -10.09 14.21
CA GLN A 146 10.67 -11.44 14.67
C GLN A 146 11.07 -12.35 13.51
N ILE A 147 10.37 -12.26 12.37
CA ILE A 147 10.72 -13.04 11.17
C ILE A 147 12.13 -12.67 10.69
N ARG A 148 12.46 -11.38 10.67
CA ARG A 148 13.79 -10.89 10.27
C ARG A 148 14.87 -11.36 11.24
N ALA A 149 14.66 -11.21 12.54
CA ALA A 149 15.59 -11.69 13.55
C ALA A 149 15.84 -13.21 13.46
N ASN A 150 14.80 -14.00 13.13
CA ASN A 150 14.95 -15.44 12.93
C ASN A 150 15.76 -15.77 11.66
N ALA A 151 15.58 -15.00 10.57
CA ALA A 151 16.36 -15.15 9.35
C ALA A 151 17.85 -14.84 9.61
N ASP A 152 18.12 -13.70 10.28
CA ASP A 152 19.48 -13.30 10.65
C ASP A 152 20.17 -14.36 11.53
N ALA A 153 19.46 -14.89 12.53
CA ALA A 153 19.96 -15.95 13.40
C ALA A 153 20.23 -17.27 12.65
N ALA A 154 19.54 -17.51 11.54
CA ALA A 154 19.75 -18.66 10.66
C ALA A 154 20.80 -18.41 9.56
N GLY A 155 21.32 -17.18 9.45
CA GLY A 155 22.30 -16.79 8.42
C GLY A 155 21.71 -16.65 7.02
N LEU A 156 20.42 -16.29 6.91
CA LEU A 156 19.70 -16.06 5.66
C LEU A 156 19.61 -14.58 5.28
#